data_AF-A0A9E5L0V7-F1
#
_entry.id   AF-A0A9E5L0V7-F1
#
_cell.length_a   1.000
_cell.length_b   1.000
_cell.length_c   1.000
_cell.angle_alpha   90.00
_cell.angle_beta   90.00
_cell.angle_gamma   90.00
#
_symmetry.space_group_name_H-M   'P 1'
#
loop_
_entity.id
_entity.type
_entity.pdbx_description
1 polymer ?
#
loop_
_entity_poly.entity_id
_entity_poly.type
_entity_poly.pdbx_seq_one_letter_code
_entity_poly.pdbx_strand_id
1 'polypeptide(L)'
;MAKDLRVIFVKLADRIHNIQTLYFHPNPVKRQKIAQETMKIFVAIAKRLGLYHYQLYLENGSFKILNEDAFNNIFSYLKKYFGEGDKYTVKGTKILTNLLVKEGIENFAVKGRTKSPYRVYEKLEHKYEGKEIGDIMDLIAFRVITKDIGDCYMVLGIIHKHYTPVIKKIKDYIAVPKINGYKSIHTTIL
;
A
#
# COMPACT_ATOMS: atom_id res chain seq x y z
N MET A 1 9.32 23.24 22.24
CA MET A 1 9.56 22.11 21.31
C MET A 1 8.78 22.37 20.02
N ALA A 2 9.39 22.12 18.86
CA ALA A 2 9.01 22.74 17.58
C ALA A 2 7.52 22.55 17.22
N LYS A 3 6.77 23.67 17.17
CA LYS A 3 5.42 23.74 16.59
C LYS A 3 5.44 23.59 15.05
N ASP A 4 6.63 23.64 14.45
CA ASP A 4 6.82 23.69 13.02
C ASP A 4 6.94 22.29 12.40
N LEU A 5 5.95 21.93 11.57
CA LEU A 5 5.90 20.66 10.84
C LEU A 5 7.10 20.46 9.90
N ARG A 6 7.75 21.52 9.42
CA ARG A 6 8.91 21.44 8.52
C ARG A 6 10.07 20.67 9.17
N VAL A 7 10.24 20.81 10.48
CA VAL A 7 11.27 20.06 11.24
C VAL A 7 11.02 18.56 11.15
N ILE A 8 9.75 18.14 11.22
CA ILE A 8 9.38 16.72 11.12
C ILE A 8 9.61 16.21 9.70
N PHE A 9 9.29 16.98 8.66
CA PHE A 9 9.54 16.58 7.28
C PHE A 9 11.03 16.41 6.99
N VAL A 10 11.88 17.35 7.41
CA VAL A 10 13.34 17.21 7.28
C VAL A 10 13.84 15.97 7.99
N LYS A 11 13.36 15.68 9.21
CA LYS A 11 13.76 14.49 9.97
C LYS A 11 13.28 13.18 9.35
N LEU A 12 12.09 13.15 8.76
CA LEU A 12 11.62 11.97 8.02
C LEU A 12 12.43 11.75 6.75
N ALA A 13 12.76 12.80 6.00
CA ALA A 13 13.57 12.71 4.79
C ALA A 13 15.00 12.21 5.10
N ASP A 14 15.64 12.78 6.13
CA ASP A 14 16.92 12.32 6.66
C ASP A 14 16.85 10.85 7.08
N ARG A 15 15.80 10.44 7.82
CA ARG A 15 15.65 9.04 8.22
C ARG A 15 15.45 8.10 7.03
N ILE A 16 14.72 8.50 5.99
CA ILE A 16 14.58 7.71 4.76
C ILE A 16 15.95 7.50 4.11
N HIS A 17 16.72 8.57 3.94
CA HIS A 17 18.07 8.48 3.37
C HIS A 17 18.96 7.55 4.20
N ASN A 18 18.95 7.70 5.52
CA ASN A 18 19.71 6.85 6.43
C ASN A 18 19.31 5.37 6.28
N ILE A 19 18.02 5.05 6.16
CA ILE A 19 17.57 3.66 5.93
C ILE A 19 18.02 3.12 4.58
N GLN A 20 18.00 3.94 3.53
CA GLN A 20 18.43 3.52 2.19
C GLN A 20 19.93 3.19 2.14
N THR A 21 20.75 3.87 2.94
CA THR A 21 22.21 3.69 3.00
C THR A 21 22.67 2.86 4.20
N LEU A 22 21.74 2.43 5.07
CA LEU A 22 22.06 1.79 6.36
C LEU A 22 22.90 0.51 6.22
N TYR A 23 22.80 -0.17 5.08
CA TYR A 23 23.58 -1.36 4.80
C TYR A 23 25.09 -1.11 4.87
N PHE A 24 25.56 0.10 4.52
CA PHE A 24 26.98 0.48 4.58
C PHE A 24 27.48 0.76 6.00
N HIS A 25 26.59 0.85 6.99
CA HIS A 25 27.01 1.07 8.37
C HIS A 25 27.75 -0.17 8.90
N PRO A 26 28.99 -0.05 9.40
CA PRO A 26 29.85 -1.19 9.70
C PRO A 26 29.36 -2.04 10.88
N ASN A 27 28.67 -1.43 11.84
CA ASN A 27 28.15 -2.13 13.02
C ASN A 27 26.74 -2.72 12.77
N PRO A 28 26.57 -4.06 12.76
CA PRO A 28 25.29 -4.70 12.51
C PRO A 28 24.25 -4.47 13.62
N VAL A 29 24.67 -4.38 14.88
CA VAL A 29 23.78 -4.11 16.02
C VAL A 29 23.17 -2.71 15.89
N LYS A 30 23.98 -1.72 15.49
CA LYS A 30 23.48 -0.37 15.21
C LYS A 30 22.48 -0.35 14.04
N ARG A 31 22.72 -1.12 12.97
CA ARG A 31 21.76 -1.26 11.85
C ARG A 31 20.41 -1.76 12.36
N GLN A 32 20.39 -2.84 13.13
CA GLN A 32 19.18 -3.40 13.72
C GLN A 32 18.45 -2.37 14.60
N LYS A 33 19.19 -1.71 15.51
CA LYS A 33 18.61 -0.69 16.41
C LYS A 33 17.96 0.47 15.65
N ILE A 34 18.63 0.99 14.61
CA ILE A 34 18.10 2.09 13.78
C ILE A 34 16.84 1.63 13.02
N ALA A 35 16.85 0.42 12.46
CA ALA A 35 15.68 -0.13 11.76
C ALA A 35 14.48 -0.33 12.72
N GLN A 36 14.71 -0.88 13.91
CA GLN A 36 13.67 -1.05 14.94
C GLN A 36 13.08 0.30 15.39
N GLU A 37 13.94 1.28 15.68
CA GLU A 37 13.50 2.65 16.03
C GLU A 37 12.67 3.26 14.90
N THR A 38 13.09 3.05 13.65
CA THR A 38 12.40 3.56 12.47
C THR A 38 10.99 3.00 12.36
N MET A 39 10.83 1.69 12.55
CA MET A 39 9.53 1.02 12.56
C MET A 39 8.64 1.53 13.69
N LYS A 40 9.19 1.70 14.89
CA LYS A 40 8.42 2.08 16.08
C LYS A 40 7.99 3.55 16.07
N ILE A 41 8.87 4.44 15.61
CA ILE A 41 8.70 5.90 15.76
C ILE A 41 8.39 6.55 14.41
N PHE A 42 9.30 6.45 13.45
CA PHE A 42 9.24 7.25 12.22
C PHE A 42 8.12 6.78 11.27
N VAL A 43 7.87 5.47 11.16
CA VAL A 43 6.73 4.92 10.42
C VAL A 43 5.41 5.39 11.00
N ALA A 44 5.27 5.41 12.33
CA ALA A 44 4.06 5.86 13.00
C ALA A 44 3.81 7.36 12.77
N ILE A 45 4.86 8.18 12.81
CA ILE A 45 4.79 9.62 12.49
C ILE A 45 4.35 9.82 11.03
N ALA A 46 5.01 9.16 10.07
CA ALA A 46 4.67 9.26 8.65
C ALA A 46 3.21 8.84 8.38
N LYS A 47 2.75 7.75 9.03
CA LYS A 47 1.36 7.27 8.94
C LYS A 47 0.37 8.32 9.46
N ARG A 48 0.65 8.94 10.61
CA ARG A 48 -0.21 9.94 11.25
C ARG A 48 -0.32 11.22 10.40
N LEU A 49 0.76 11.60 9.72
CA LEU A 49 0.81 12.75 8.81
C LEU A 49 0.27 12.44 7.40
N GLY A 50 -0.14 11.19 7.12
CA GLY A 50 -0.66 10.81 5.80
C GLY A 50 0.40 10.68 4.71
N LEU A 51 1.69 10.66 5.08
CA LEU A 51 2.81 10.57 4.15
C LEU A 51 3.05 9.12 3.69
N TYR A 52 2.12 8.60 2.87
CA TYR A 52 2.08 7.19 2.50
C TYR A 52 3.38 6.68 1.85
N HIS A 53 3.97 7.46 0.94
CA HIS A 53 5.22 7.06 0.27
C HIS A 53 6.40 7.01 1.25
N TYR A 54 6.49 7.99 2.15
CA TYR A 54 7.52 8.02 3.20
C TYR A 54 7.37 6.82 4.13
N GLN A 55 6.13 6.54 4.55
CA GLN A 55 5.80 5.37 5.35
C GLN A 55 6.28 4.09 4.67
N LEU A 56 6.00 3.92 3.37
CA LEU A 56 6.45 2.74 2.62
C LEU A 56 7.97 2.62 2.54
N TYR A 57 8.70 3.71 2.29
CA TYR A 57 10.16 3.66 2.24
C TYR A 57 10.76 3.24 3.58
N LEU A 58 10.26 3.83 4.67
CA LEU A 58 10.69 3.51 6.03
C LEU A 58 10.33 2.06 6.42
N GLU A 59 9.11 1.62 6.12
CA GLU A 59 8.62 0.24 6.36
C GLU A 59 9.50 -0.79 5.65
N ASN A 60 9.63 -0.69 4.33
CA ASN A 60 10.29 -1.72 3.54
C ASN A 60 11.81 -1.70 3.72
N GLY A 61 12.43 -0.52 3.85
CA GLY A 61 13.86 -0.43 4.09
C GLY A 61 14.24 -0.95 5.46
N SER A 62 13.46 -0.66 6.50
CA SER A 62 13.68 -1.24 7.83
C SER A 62 13.41 -2.74 7.82
N PHE A 63 12.31 -3.20 7.21
CA PHE A 63 11.98 -4.61 7.13
C PHE A 63 13.08 -5.44 6.47
N LYS A 64 13.67 -4.97 5.37
CA LYS A 64 14.80 -5.64 4.73
C LYS A 64 15.98 -5.88 5.69
N ILE A 65 16.22 -4.95 6.61
CA ILE A 65 17.33 -5.07 7.58
C ILE A 65 16.94 -5.99 8.74
N LEU A 66 15.70 -5.88 9.22
CA LEU A 66 15.21 -6.66 10.35
C LEU A 66 15.02 -8.15 9.99
N ASN A 67 14.62 -8.44 8.75
CA ASN A 67 14.38 -9.79 8.27
C ASN A 67 14.61 -9.86 6.75
N GLU A 68 15.87 -10.02 6.36
CA GLU A 68 16.30 -10.01 4.95
C GLU A 68 15.73 -11.20 4.16
N ASP A 69 15.69 -12.39 4.77
CA ASP A 69 15.20 -13.60 4.11
C ASP A 69 13.71 -13.49 3.76
N ALA A 70 12.88 -13.08 4.73
CA ALA A 70 11.46 -12.86 4.49
C ALA A 70 11.21 -11.74 3.46
N PHE A 71 11.99 -10.67 3.53
CA PHE A 71 11.92 -9.59 2.55
C PHE A 71 12.21 -10.10 1.14
N ASN A 72 13.32 -10.83 0.96
CA ASN A 72 13.76 -11.32 -0.35
C ASN A 72 12.79 -12.36 -0.92
N ASN A 73 12.25 -13.25 -0.09
CA ASN A 73 11.23 -14.22 -0.49
C ASN A 73 9.98 -13.51 -1.03
N ILE A 74 9.41 -12.60 -0.23
CA ILE A 74 8.20 -11.85 -0.61
C ILE A 74 8.45 -10.97 -1.82
N PHE A 75 9.58 -10.25 -1.86
CA PHE A 75 9.92 -9.38 -2.99
C PHE A 75 10.04 -10.16 -4.30
N SER A 76 10.70 -11.33 -4.25
CA SER A 76 10.85 -12.20 -5.43
C SER A 76 9.51 -12.75 -5.89
N TYR A 77 8.64 -13.17 -4.95
CA TYR A 77 7.28 -13.60 -5.26
C TYR A 77 6.50 -12.48 -5.96
N LEU A 78 6.45 -11.29 -5.36
CA LEU A 78 5.73 -10.14 -5.90
C LEU A 78 6.29 -9.72 -7.27
N LYS A 79 7.61 -9.76 -7.47
CA LYS A 79 8.23 -9.43 -8.77
C LYS A 79 7.88 -10.47 -9.84
N LYS A 80 7.86 -11.75 -9.49
CA LYS A 80 7.55 -12.84 -10.42
C LYS A 80 6.10 -12.79 -10.91
N TYR A 81 5.16 -12.54 -10.02
CA TYR A 81 3.74 -12.61 -10.34
C TYR A 81 3.09 -11.24 -10.63
N PHE A 82 3.62 -10.15 -10.08
CA PHE A 82 2.98 -8.82 -10.09
C PHE A 82 3.97 -7.68 -10.42
N GLY A 83 5.07 -8.00 -11.09
CA GLY A 83 6.02 -7.00 -11.59
C GLY A 83 5.43 -6.13 -12.71
N GLU A 84 6.19 -5.14 -13.16
CA GLU A 84 5.78 -4.31 -14.30
C GLU A 84 5.53 -5.18 -15.54
N GLY A 85 4.40 -4.92 -16.23
CA GLY A 85 3.98 -5.71 -17.39
C GLY A 85 3.32 -7.04 -17.03
N ASP A 86 3.01 -7.30 -15.76
CA ASP A 86 2.23 -8.48 -15.39
C ASP A 86 0.89 -8.52 -16.15
N LYS A 87 0.67 -9.67 -16.81
CA LYS A 87 -0.49 -9.91 -17.67
C LYS A 87 -1.80 -9.78 -16.91
N TYR A 88 -1.85 -10.18 -15.63
CA TYR A 88 -3.09 -10.10 -14.84
C TYR A 88 -3.44 -8.65 -14.52
N THR A 89 -2.45 -7.86 -14.13
CA THR A 89 -2.62 -6.43 -13.82
C THR A 89 -3.03 -5.64 -15.07
N VAL A 90 -2.36 -5.89 -16.21
CA VAL A 90 -2.70 -5.24 -17.49
C VAL A 90 -4.09 -5.63 -17.95
N LYS A 91 -4.42 -6.93 -17.92
CA LYS A 91 -5.73 -7.45 -18.31
C LYS A 91 -6.83 -6.90 -17.42
N GLY A 92 -6.66 -6.93 -16.09
CA GLY A 92 -7.63 -6.42 -15.14
C GLY A 92 -7.86 -4.91 -15.28
N THR A 93 -6.79 -4.14 -15.50
CA THR A 93 -6.88 -2.70 -15.79
C THR A 93 -7.67 -2.44 -17.06
N LYS A 94 -7.42 -3.21 -18.14
CA LYS A 94 -8.14 -3.07 -19.41
C LYS A 94 -9.62 -3.45 -19.28
N ILE A 95 -9.93 -4.55 -18.61
CA ILE A 95 -11.31 -4.99 -18.35
C ILE A 95 -12.07 -3.90 -17.60
N LEU A 96 -11.49 -3.42 -16.49
CA LEU A 96 -12.12 -2.40 -15.66
C LEU A 96 -12.30 -1.08 -16.42
N THR A 97 -11.30 -0.69 -17.21
CA THR A 97 -11.39 0.51 -18.05
C THR A 97 -12.51 0.41 -19.08
N ASN A 98 -12.55 -0.69 -19.83
CA ASN A 98 -13.60 -0.90 -20.84
C ASN A 98 -15.00 -0.95 -20.22
N LEU A 99 -15.13 -1.56 -19.04
CA LEU A 99 -16.39 -1.62 -18.30
C LEU A 99 -16.87 -0.21 -17.93
N LEU A 100 -16.00 0.61 -17.36
CA LEU A 100 -16.36 1.97 -16.93
C LEU A 100 -16.68 2.89 -18.11
N VAL A 101 -15.94 2.78 -19.23
CA VAL A 101 -16.28 3.51 -20.47
C VAL A 101 -17.66 3.09 -20.99
N LYS A 102 -17.96 1.79 -21.01
CA LYS A 102 -19.25 1.29 -21.49
C LYS A 102 -20.44 1.76 -20.63
N GLU A 103 -20.22 1.96 -19.34
CA GLU A 103 -21.23 2.47 -18.41
C GLU A 103 -21.24 4.02 -18.33
N GLY A 104 -20.48 4.70 -19.18
CA GLY A 104 -20.56 6.16 -19.36
C GLY A 104 -19.63 7.00 -18.46
N ILE A 105 -18.61 6.40 -17.83
CA ILE A 105 -17.62 7.18 -17.07
C ILE A 105 -16.58 7.74 -18.03
N GLU A 106 -16.43 9.06 -18.08
CA GLU A 106 -15.52 9.73 -19.03
C GLU A 106 -14.17 10.11 -18.43
N ASN A 107 -14.14 10.57 -17.17
CA ASN A 107 -12.97 11.18 -16.54
C ASN A 107 -12.41 10.34 -15.39
N PHE A 108 -11.72 9.26 -15.74
CA PHE A 108 -11.12 8.37 -14.75
C PHE A 108 -9.78 7.79 -15.18
N ALA A 109 -9.01 7.31 -14.20
CA ALA A 109 -7.79 6.53 -14.43
C ALA A 109 -7.81 5.25 -13.60
N VAL A 110 -7.54 4.11 -14.24
CA VAL A 110 -7.38 2.83 -13.56
C VAL A 110 -5.89 2.51 -13.42
N LYS A 111 -5.47 2.19 -12.21
CA LYS A 111 -4.10 1.77 -11.91
C LYS A 111 -4.09 0.45 -11.15
N GLY A 112 -3.28 -0.48 -11.60
CA GLY A 112 -2.87 -1.62 -10.78
C GLY A 112 -2.00 -1.16 -9.61
N ARG A 113 -2.16 -1.79 -8.46
CA ARG A 113 -1.36 -1.54 -7.26
C ARG A 113 -1.01 -2.86 -6.60
N THR A 114 0.28 -3.14 -6.57
CA THR A 114 0.84 -4.25 -5.79
C THR A 114 1.08 -3.80 -4.34
N LYS A 115 0.83 -4.70 -3.39
CA LYS A 115 1.12 -4.49 -1.98
C LYS A 115 2.64 -4.50 -1.75
N SER A 116 3.13 -3.70 -0.81
CA SER A 116 4.57 -3.66 -0.50
C SER A 116 5.02 -4.86 0.34
N PRO A 117 6.28 -5.30 0.25
CA PRO A 117 6.79 -6.48 0.96
C PRO A 117 6.46 -6.51 2.46
N TYR A 118 6.72 -5.42 3.19
CA TYR A 118 6.43 -5.37 4.63
C TYR A 118 4.93 -5.58 4.95
N ARG A 119 4.02 -5.09 4.11
CA ARG A 119 2.57 -5.22 4.35
C ARG A 119 2.01 -6.57 3.95
N VAL A 120 2.72 -7.28 3.08
CA VAL A 120 2.47 -8.70 2.81
C VAL A 120 2.91 -9.51 4.03
N TYR A 121 4.11 -9.25 4.53
CA TYR A 121 4.62 -9.87 5.76
C TYR A 121 3.70 -9.65 6.96
N GLU A 122 3.32 -8.40 7.26
CA GLU A 122 2.38 -8.07 8.34
C GLU A 122 1.04 -8.82 8.20
N LYS A 123 0.60 -9.08 6.96
CA LYS A 123 -0.61 -9.86 6.71
C LYS A 123 -0.43 -11.35 6.99
N LEU A 124 0.70 -11.92 6.59
CA LEU A 124 1.04 -13.32 6.90
C LEU A 124 1.04 -13.54 8.40
N GLU A 125 1.80 -12.72 9.12
CA GLU A 125 1.97 -12.86 10.57
C GLU A 125 0.67 -12.66 11.37
N HIS A 126 -0.24 -11.78 10.93
CA HIS A 126 -1.38 -11.39 11.76
C HIS A 126 -2.75 -11.87 11.26
N LYS A 127 -2.87 -12.30 10.00
CA LYS A 127 -4.17 -12.62 9.38
C LYS A 127 -4.17 -13.92 8.58
N TYR A 128 -3.00 -14.41 8.22
CA TYR A 128 -2.80 -15.58 7.36
C TYR A 128 -1.72 -16.49 7.99
N GLU A 129 -1.75 -16.62 9.32
CA GLU A 129 -0.77 -17.41 10.06
C GLU A 129 -0.77 -18.86 9.55
N GLY A 130 0.42 -19.38 9.24
CA GLY A 130 0.60 -20.72 8.66
C GLY A 130 0.22 -20.86 7.18
N LYS A 131 -0.17 -19.78 6.49
CA LYS A 131 -0.52 -19.80 5.06
C LYS A 131 0.61 -19.31 4.18
N GLU A 132 0.52 -19.60 2.89
CA GLU A 132 1.51 -19.16 1.90
C GLU A 132 1.21 -17.76 1.38
N ILE A 133 2.20 -17.13 0.73
CA ILE A 133 2.05 -15.80 0.14
C ILE A 133 0.86 -15.79 -0.84
N GLY A 134 0.66 -16.86 -1.62
CA GLY A 134 -0.40 -16.98 -2.62
C GLY A 134 -1.82 -16.99 -2.05
N ASP A 135 -2.00 -17.36 -0.79
CA ASP A 135 -3.30 -17.38 -0.12
C ASP A 135 -3.79 -15.98 0.26
N ILE A 136 -2.90 -14.99 0.22
CA ILE A 136 -3.23 -13.62 0.59
C ILE A 136 -4.12 -13.02 -0.49
N MET A 137 -5.39 -12.84 -0.15
CA MET A 137 -6.25 -11.93 -0.90
C MET A 137 -5.70 -10.51 -0.82
N ASP A 138 -5.87 -9.72 -1.88
CA ASP A 138 -5.43 -8.31 -2.01
C ASP A 138 -3.93 -8.05 -2.26
N LEU A 139 -3.19 -9.03 -2.78
CA LEU A 139 -1.82 -8.80 -3.25
C LEU A 139 -1.77 -7.80 -4.39
N ILE A 140 -2.69 -7.93 -5.37
CA ILE A 140 -3.03 -6.89 -6.32
C ILE A 140 -4.35 -6.24 -5.89
N ALA A 141 -4.40 -4.92 -6.00
CA ALA A 141 -5.63 -4.15 -6.01
C ALA A 141 -5.69 -3.25 -7.24
N PHE A 142 -6.89 -2.93 -7.69
CA PHE A 142 -7.11 -1.91 -8.71
C PHE A 142 -7.58 -0.62 -8.05
N ARG A 143 -7.01 0.51 -8.48
CA ARG A 143 -7.40 1.84 -8.03
C ARG A 143 -8.04 2.57 -9.19
N VAL A 144 -9.29 2.98 -9.01
CA VAL A 144 -9.96 3.93 -9.90
C VAL A 144 -9.81 5.32 -9.28
N ILE A 145 -9.32 6.27 -10.06
CA ILE A 145 -9.18 7.68 -9.68
C ILE A 145 -10.17 8.45 -10.55
N THR A 146 -11.12 9.12 -9.93
CA THR A 146 -12.16 9.89 -10.63
C THR A 146 -11.98 11.39 -10.39
N LYS A 147 -12.71 12.21 -11.14
CA LYS A 147 -12.67 13.67 -11.01
C LYS A 147 -13.37 14.16 -9.75
N ASP A 148 -14.50 13.57 -9.40
CA ASP A 148 -15.29 13.97 -8.24
C ASP A 148 -15.76 12.78 -7.38
N ILE A 149 -16.44 13.13 -6.28
CA ILE A 149 -16.95 12.19 -5.29
C ILE A 149 -18.16 11.42 -5.84
N GLY A 150 -19.00 12.05 -6.66
CA GLY A 150 -20.17 11.40 -7.27
C GLY A 150 -19.74 10.22 -8.14
N ASP A 151 -18.72 10.43 -8.98
CA ASP A 151 -18.10 9.40 -9.80
C ASP A 151 -17.52 8.25 -8.95
N CYS A 152 -16.98 8.52 -7.75
CA CYS A 152 -16.50 7.45 -6.85
C CYS A 152 -17.64 6.47 -6.49
N TYR A 153 -18.82 7.00 -6.17
CA TYR A 153 -19.99 6.20 -5.81
C TYR A 153 -20.63 5.54 -7.03
N MET A 154 -20.65 6.21 -8.19
CA MET A 154 -21.12 5.62 -9.43
C MET A 154 -20.25 4.42 -9.85
N VAL A 155 -18.92 4.57 -9.77
CA VAL A 155 -17.98 3.47 -9.99
C VAL A 155 -18.24 2.31 -9.02
N LEU A 156 -18.48 2.58 -7.73
CA LEU A 156 -18.83 1.53 -6.77
C LEU A 156 -20.09 0.76 -7.20
N GLY A 157 -21.15 1.48 -7.58
CA GLY A 157 -22.40 0.89 -8.06
C GLY A 157 -22.22 0.05 -9.32
N ILE A 158 -21.46 0.55 -10.31
CA ILE A 158 -21.11 -0.20 -11.51
C ILE A 158 -20.36 -1.49 -11.15
N ILE A 159 -19.40 -1.42 -10.24
CA ILE A 159 -18.64 -2.61 -9.84
C ILE A 159 -19.55 -3.63 -9.15
N HIS A 160 -20.47 -3.21 -8.29
CA HIS A 160 -21.40 -4.13 -7.61
C HIS A 160 -22.54 -4.63 -8.49
N LYS A 161 -22.84 -3.94 -9.59
CA LYS A 161 -23.73 -4.43 -10.65
C LYS A 161 -23.14 -5.62 -11.40
N HIS A 162 -21.82 -5.61 -11.62
CA HIS A 162 -21.12 -6.63 -12.43
C HIS A 162 -20.42 -7.71 -11.60
N TYR A 163 -20.09 -7.43 -10.35
CA TYR A 163 -19.37 -8.35 -9.47
C TYR A 163 -19.98 -8.40 -8.08
N THR A 164 -20.08 -9.60 -7.51
CA THR A 164 -20.64 -9.79 -6.17
C THR A 164 -19.68 -9.24 -5.11
N PRO A 165 -20.09 -8.26 -4.28
CA PRO A 165 -19.25 -7.76 -3.20
C PRO A 165 -19.15 -8.78 -2.07
N VAL A 166 -17.95 -8.86 -1.48
CA VAL A 166 -17.73 -9.64 -0.27
C VAL A 166 -18.32 -8.89 0.94
N ILE A 167 -19.22 -9.55 1.66
CA ILE A 167 -19.90 -9.01 2.84
C ILE A 167 -18.87 -8.51 3.87
N LYS A 168 -19.17 -7.36 4.52
CA LYS A 168 -18.29 -6.69 5.52
C LYS A 168 -16.92 -6.24 4.99
N LYS A 169 -16.66 -6.26 3.67
CA LYS A 169 -15.41 -5.77 3.06
C LYS A 169 -15.57 -4.46 2.30
N ILE A 170 -16.70 -3.78 2.43
CA ILE A 170 -16.91 -2.43 1.92
C ILE A 170 -16.54 -1.44 3.03
N LYS A 171 -15.72 -0.43 2.71
CA LYS A 171 -15.35 0.64 3.64
C LYS A 171 -15.40 1.97 2.94
N ASP A 172 -16.23 2.87 3.43
CA ASP A 172 -16.36 4.22 2.92
C ASP A 172 -15.53 5.20 3.76
N TYR A 173 -14.31 5.48 3.31
CA TYR A 173 -13.47 6.51 3.91
C TYR A 173 -13.70 7.91 3.31
N ILE A 174 -14.57 8.06 2.31
CA ILE A 174 -14.99 9.39 1.86
C ILE A 174 -15.92 9.99 2.92
N ALA A 175 -16.93 9.21 3.35
CA ALA A 175 -17.88 9.60 4.39
C ALA A 175 -17.25 9.64 5.79
N VAL A 176 -16.38 8.67 6.11
CA VAL A 176 -15.67 8.60 7.40
C VAL A 176 -14.16 8.61 7.17
N PRO A 177 -13.54 9.78 6.97
CA PRO A 177 -12.11 9.89 6.72
C PRO A 177 -11.27 9.32 7.85
N LYS A 178 -10.10 8.80 7.51
CA LYS A 178 -9.13 8.40 8.54
C LYS A 178 -8.57 9.64 9.23
N ILE A 179 -8.01 9.44 10.44
CA ILE A 179 -7.35 10.48 11.25
C ILE A 179 -6.29 11.27 10.46
N ASN A 180 -5.62 10.63 9.51
CA ASN A 180 -4.61 11.26 8.66
C ASN A 180 -5.17 11.93 7.39
N GLY A 181 -6.49 12.14 7.30
CA GLY A 181 -7.16 12.78 6.17
C GLY A 181 -7.38 11.87 4.96
N TYR A 182 -7.00 10.59 5.01
CA TYR A 182 -7.17 9.67 3.89
C TYR A 182 -8.66 9.41 3.58
N LYS A 183 -9.03 9.60 2.30
CA LYS A 183 -10.37 9.37 1.76
C LYS A 183 -10.32 8.44 0.53
N SER A 184 -11.23 7.48 0.48
CA SER A 184 -11.44 6.54 -0.64
C SER A 184 -12.57 5.57 -0.31
N ILE A 185 -13.17 4.93 -1.31
CA ILE A 185 -14.02 3.76 -1.09
C ILE A 185 -13.19 2.49 -1.32
N HIS A 186 -13.21 1.56 -0.37
CA HIS A 186 -12.60 0.24 -0.52
C HIS A 186 -13.71 -0.79 -0.68
N THR A 187 -13.58 -1.67 -1.66
CA THR A 187 -14.48 -2.81 -1.83
C THR A 187 -13.65 -4.05 -2.21
N THR A 188 -14.13 -5.22 -1.81
CA THR A 188 -13.60 -6.51 -2.24
C THR A 188 -14.74 -7.23 -2.94
N ILE A 189 -14.46 -7.82 -4.10
CA ILE A 189 -15.41 -8.51 -4.96
C ILE A 189 -14.92 -9.96 -5.20
N LEU A 190 -15.85 -10.84 -5.58
CA LEU A 190 -15.59 -12.24 -5.97
C LEU A 190 -15.24 -12.35 -7.46
#